data_AF-A0A660XVD1-F1
#
_entry.id   AF-A0A660XVD1-F1
#
_cell.length_a   1.000
_cell.length_b   1.000
_cell.length_c   1.000
_cell.angle_alpha   90.00
_cell.angle_beta   90.00
_cell.angle_gamma   90.00
#
_symmetry.space_group_name_H-M   'P 1'
#
loop_
_entity.id
_entity.type
_entity.pdbx_description
1 polymer ?
#
loop_
_entity_poly.entity_id
_entity_poly.type
_entity_poly.pdbx_seq_one_letter_code
_entity_poly.pdbx_strand_id
1 'polypeptide(L)' 'MKRFFESGKLAEKWVRDYCFGNWQKCVRYEMEESGRYHPDNMLPDGSINPDLS' A
#
# COMPACT_ATOMS: atom_id res chain seq x y z
N MET A 1 3.11 -4.20 -2.30
CA MET A 1 3.49 -2.83 -2.70
C MET A 1 4.55 -2.84 -3.80
N LYS A 2 5.81 -3.22 -3.50
CA LYS A 2 6.90 -3.31 -4.50
C LYS A 2 6.54 -4.12 -5.76
N ARG A 3 5.96 -5.32 -5.59
CA ARG A 3 5.46 -6.16 -6.70
C ARG A 3 4.55 -5.42 -7.67
N PHE A 4 3.59 -4.64 -7.15
CA PHE A 4 2.62 -3.93 -7.98
C PHE A 4 3.24 -2.72 -8.69
N PHE A 5 4.14 -2.01 -8.01
CA PHE A 5 4.91 -0.92 -8.62
C PHE A 5 5.82 -1.42 -9.73
N GLU A 6 6.59 -2.48 -9.49
CA GLU A 6 7.47 -3.09 -10.50
C GLU A 6 6.69 -3.67 -11.69
N SER A 7 5.45 -4.14 -11.47
CA SER A 7 4.55 -4.58 -12.55
C SER A 7 3.87 -3.45 -13.32
N GLY A 8 4.13 -2.17 -12.97
CA GLY A 8 3.48 -1.01 -13.59
C GLY A 8 2.01 -0.79 -13.23
N LYS A 9 1.43 -1.67 -12.39
CA LYS A 9 0.03 -1.58 -11.96
C LYS A 9 -0.22 -0.53 -10.87
N LEU A 10 0.82 -0.08 -10.18
CA LEU A 10 0.71 0.89 -9.09
C LEU A 10 1.43 2.18 -9.46
N ALA A 11 0.71 3.30 -9.37
CA ALA A 11 1.28 4.61 -9.63
C ALA A 11 2.41 4.97 -8.64
N GLU A 12 3.47 5.58 -9.15
CA GLU A 12 4.67 5.98 -8.37
C GLU A 12 4.33 6.85 -7.16
N LYS A 13 3.27 7.66 -7.25
CA LYS A 13 2.79 8.51 -6.13
C LYS A 13 2.65 7.73 -4.82
N TRP A 14 2.20 6.48 -4.89
CA TRP A 14 2.00 5.66 -3.69
C TRP A 14 3.32 5.32 -3.01
N VAL A 15 4.34 4.98 -3.80
CA VAL A 15 5.68 4.69 -3.30
C VAL A 15 6.33 5.96 -2.78
N ARG A 16 6.24 7.07 -3.52
CA ARG A 16 6.84 8.34 -3.13
C ARG A 16 6.21 8.91 -1.85
N ASP A 17 4.88 8.96 -1.78
CA ASP A 17 4.20 9.67 -0.70
C ASP A 17 4.10 8.82 0.59
N TYR A 18 4.07 7.49 0.47
CA TYR A 18 3.97 6.59 1.62
C TYR A 18 5.26 5.81 1.92
N CYS A 19 5.96 5.23 0.95
CA CYS A 19 7.20 4.47 1.27
C CYS A 19 8.39 5.38 1.55
N PHE A 20 8.56 6.46 0.78
CA PHE A 20 9.64 7.44 0.96
C PHE A 20 9.20 8.72 1.69
N GLY A 21 7.89 8.92 1.83
CA GLY A 21 7.28 10.08 2.48
C GLY A 21 6.80 9.75 3.89
N ASN A 22 5.50 9.95 4.12
CA ASN A 22 4.89 9.74 5.42
C ASN A 22 4.38 8.30 5.56
N TRP A 23 5.32 7.37 5.76
CA TRP A 23 5.03 5.95 5.96
C TRP A 23 4.15 5.67 7.18
N GLN A 24 4.17 6.55 8.20
CA GLN A 24 3.31 6.43 9.38
C GLN A 24 1.82 6.58 9.05
N LYS A 25 1.47 7.18 7.91
CA LYS A 25 0.08 7.24 7.41
C LYS A 25 -0.34 6.03 6.59
N CYS A 26 0.55 5.05 6.39
CA CYS A 26 0.23 3.84 5.65
C CYS A 26 -0.63 2.92 6.51
N VAL A 27 -1.92 2.83 6.19
CA VAL A 27 -2.90 1.99 6.90
C VAL A 27 -2.49 0.51 6.89
N ARG A 28 -1.89 0.04 5.78
CA ARG A 28 -1.34 -1.32 5.72
C ARG A 28 -0.29 -1.56 6.80
N TYR A 29 0.63 -0.62 6.95
CA TYR A 29 1.70 -0.73 7.95
C TYR A 29 1.14 -0.72 9.37
N GLU A 30 0.18 0.15 9.67
CA GLU A 30 -0.54 0.16 10.96
C GLU A 30 -1.24 -1.19 11.24
N MET A 31 -1.85 -1.79 10.22
CA MET A 31 -2.50 -3.10 10.34
C MET A 31 -1.48 -4.22 10.57
N GLU A 32 -0.35 -4.23 9.85
CA GLU A 32 0.75 -5.18 10.05
C GLU A 32 1.32 -5.09 11.48
N GLU A 33 1.62 -3.88 11.96
CA GLU A 33 2.15 -3.63 13.33
C GLU A 33 1.15 -4.05 14.42
N SER A 34 -0.16 -3.87 14.18
CA SER A 34 -1.22 -4.28 15.10
C SER A 34 -1.64 -5.75 14.95
N GLY A 35 -1.00 -6.52 14.05
CA GLY A 35 -1.33 -7.92 13.78
C GLY A 35 -2.70 -8.12 13.14
N ARG A 36 -3.26 -7.09 12.52
CA ARG A 36 -4.56 -7.12 11.83
C ARG A 36 -4.39 -7.54 10.37
N TYR A 37 -5.25 -8.44 9.92
CA TYR A 37 -5.29 -8.83 8.52
C TYR A 37 -5.66 -7.64 7.62
N HIS A 38 -4.90 -7.47 6.54
CA HIS A 38 -5.27 -6.62 5.40
C HIS A 38 -5.14 -7.41 4.09
N PRO A 39 -5.96 -7.14 3.07
CA PRO A 39 -5.84 -7.80 1.78
C PRO A 39 -4.66 -7.24 0.95
N ASP A 40 -4.18 -8.02 -0.01
CA ASP A 40 -3.00 -7.67 -0.82
C ASP A 40 -3.23 -6.47 -1.73
N ASN A 41 -4.47 -6.34 -2.22
CA ASN A 41 -4.92 -5.28 -3.11
C ASN A 41 -5.34 -3.99 -2.37
N MET A 42 -5.07 -3.91 -1.06
CA MET A 42 -5.20 -2.68 -0.29
C MET A 42 -4.07 -1.69 -0.64
N LEU A 43 -4.43 -0.42 -0.75
CA LEU A 43 -3.55 0.72 -0.94
C LEU A 43 -3.12 1.31 0.42
N PRO A 44 -2.06 2.14 0.46
CA PRO A 44 -1.58 2.76 1.69
C PRO A 44 -2.59 3.64 2.44
N ASP A 45 -3.59 4.20 1.76
CA ASP A 45 -4.65 4.98 2.38
C ASP A 45 -5.79 4.12 2.96
N GLY A 46 -5.69 2.79 2.84
CA GLY A 46 -6.71 1.83 3.28
C GLY A 46 -7.78 1.53 2.23
N SER A 47 -7.76 2.20 1.08
CA SER A 47 -8.68 1.88 -0.02
C SER A 47 -8.33 0.55 -0.68
N ILE A 48 -9.34 -0.15 -1.20
CA ILE A 48 -9.15 -1.41 -1.95
C ILE A 48 -9.13 -1.09 -3.43
N ASN A 49 -8.06 -1.48 -4.12
CA ASN A 49 -7.99 -1.38 -5.57
C ASN A 49 -8.23 -2.77 -6.20
N PRO A 50 -9.41 -3.06 -6.76
CA PRO A 50 -9.72 -4.37 -7.34
C PRO A 50 -8.81 -4.72 -8.52
N ASP A 51 -8.21 -3.73 -9.21
CA ASP A 51 -7.30 -3.96 -10.34
C ASP A 51 -5.93 -4.50 -9.90
N LEU A 52 -5.65 -4.52 -8.59
CA LEU A 52 -4.43 -5.04 -7.97
C LEU A 52 -4.57 -6.49 -7.45
N SER A 53 -5.55 -7.25 -7.93
CA SER A 53 -5.64 -8.71 -7.71
C SER A 53 -4.54 -9.48 -8.44
#